data_AF-A0A8T7EUH9-F1
#
_entry.id   AF-A0A8T7EUH9-F1
#
_cell.length_a   1.000
_cell.length_b   1.000
_cell.length_c   1.000
_cell.angle_alpha   90.00
_cell.angle_beta   90.00
_cell.angle_gamma   90.00
#
_symmetry.space_group_name_H-M   'P 1'
#
loop_
_entity.id
_entity.type
_entity.pdbx_description
1 polymer ?
#
loop_
_entity_poly.entity_id
_entity_poly.type
_entity_poly.pdbx_seq_one_letter_code
_entity_poly.pdbx_strand_id
1 'polypeptide(L)'
;MTSVQHPTAMIRRSALADMQYDAAYFTAEDYDLWARLSHRGQVARLQQIHLHYRVNPAGISTTRRQQQLDTHYRIMHREPGALMDAPLSEADTRVLFQMVVPQQPKGAPQEVIPGADLVAALRTYWAIRRRCFAVFRFQAEERAHIDREADRVLRRMLAYARAYSDGRERLALRAWLMRHAPGLFVRLAGEFIRSKQRRPTGT
;
A
#
# COMPACT_ATOMS: atom_id res chain seq x y z
N MET A 1 -0.96 -8.74 -5.08
CA MET A 1 0.40 -9.30 -5.24
C MET A 1 1.02 -9.29 -3.87
N THR A 2 1.36 -10.47 -3.36
CA THR A 2 1.77 -10.69 -1.99
C THR A 2 3.24 -10.32 -1.76
N SER A 3 3.57 -9.94 -0.52
CA SER A 3 4.92 -9.51 -0.13
C SER A 3 5.95 -10.66 -0.13
N VAL A 4 5.47 -11.89 0.00
CA VAL A 4 6.20 -13.15 -0.18
C VAL A 4 5.56 -13.86 -1.37
N GLN A 5 6.36 -14.34 -2.32
CA GLN A 5 5.84 -15.11 -3.46
C GLN A 5 5.65 -16.57 -3.03
N HIS A 6 4.40 -17.04 -3.03
CA HIS A 6 4.05 -18.36 -2.49
C HIS A 6 4.88 -19.53 -3.04
N PRO A 7 5.14 -19.66 -4.37
CA PRO A 7 5.92 -20.78 -4.91
C PRO A 7 7.40 -20.84 -4.47
N THR A 8 7.91 -19.81 -3.80
CA THR A 8 9.31 -19.73 -3.33
C THR A 8 9.39 -19.51 -1.80
N ALA A 9 8.30 -19.72 -1.07
CA ALA A 9 8.28 -19.57 0.37
C ALA A 9 8.88 -20.82 1.06
N MET A 10 9.98 -20.63 1.81
CA MET A 10 10.53 -21.66 2.70
C MET A 10 10.19 -21.31 4.15
N ILE A 11 9.63 -22.27 4.89
CA ILE A 11 9.10 -22.07 6.25
C ILE A 11 9.70 -23.16 7.16
N ARG A 12 10.10 -22.80 8.38
CA ARG A 12 10.46 -23.79 9.41
C ARG A 12 9.20 -24.52 9.86
N ARG A 13 9.20 -25.86 9.87
CA ARG A 13 8.05 -26.70 10.31
C ARG A 13 7.51 -26.28 11.68
N SER A 14 8.38 -25.88 12.61
CA SER A 14 8.03 -25.40 13.95
C SER A 14 7.37 -24.02 14.00
N ALA A 15 7.57 -23.16 12.99
CA ALA A 15 6.86 -21.88 12.90
C ALA A 15 5.44 -22.05 12.34
N LEU A 16 5.27 -22.98 11.39
CA LEU A 16 3.97 -23.35 10.83
C LEU A 16 3.09 -24.02 11.90
N ALA A 17 3.54 -25.14 12.48
CA ALA A 17 2.87 -25.86 13.56
C ALA A 17 1.36 -26.12 13.31
N ASP A 18 0.49 -25.32 13.94
CA ASP A 18 -0.97 -25.28 13.89
C ASP A 18 -1.55 -24.36 12.79
N MET A 19 -0.75 -23.47 12.21
CA MET A 19 -1.21 -22.51 11.20
C MET A 19 -1.50 -23.19 9.86
N GLN A 20 -2.79 -23.25 9.52
CA GLN A 20 -3.29 -23.66 8.21
C GLN A 20 -3.71 -22.43 7.37
N TYR A 21 -4.15 -22.66 6.13
CA TYR A 21 -4.89 -21.64 5.37
C TYR A 21 -6.29 -21.45 5.94
N ASP A 22 -6.76 -20.20 6.00
CA ASP A 22 -8.14 -19.89 6.39
C ASP A 22 -8.99 -19.69 5.12
N ALA A 23 -10.01 -20.53 4.95
CA ALA A 23 -10.94 -20.46 3.82
C ALA A 23 -11.77 -19.16 3.81
N ALA A 24 -11.89 -18.47 4.94
CA ALA A 24 -12.48 -17.12 5.00
C ALA A 24 -11.63 -16.07 4.26
N TYR A 25 -10.40 -16.41 3.84
CA TYR A 25 -9.52 -15.58 3.01
C TYR A 25 -9.28 -16.17 1.61
N PHE A 26 -10.27 -16.87 1.06
CA PHE A 26 -10.24 -17.37 -0.31
C PHE A 26 -9.83 -16.29 -1.35
N THR A 27 -8.93 -16.66 -2.28
CA THR A 27 -8.17 -15.85 -3.24
C THR A 27 -6.98 -15.02 -2.70
N ALA A 28 -6.71 -15.07 -1.39
CA ALA A 28 -5.52 -14.48 -0.76
C ALA A 28 -5.08 -15.26 0.50
N GLU A 29 -5.28 -16.58 0.49
CA GLU A 29 -4.97 -17.50 1.59
C GLU A 29 -3.48 -17.48 1.95
N ASP A 30 -2.61 -17.32 0.95
CA ASP A 30 -1.17 -17.15 1.14
C ASP A 30 -0.87 -15.85 1.89
N TYR A 31 -1.52 -14.73 1.52
CA TYR A 31 -1.32 -13.44 2.15
C TYR A 31 -1.69 -13.45 3.64
N ASP A 32 -2.83 -14.05 3.98
CA ASP A 32 -3.27 -14.20 5.36
C ASP A 32 -2.28 -15.06 6.18
N LEU A 33 -1.80 -16.16 5.61
CA LEU A 33 -0.78 -17.00 6.25
C LEU A 33 0.54 -16.26 6.44
N TRP A 34 1.01 -15.46 5.46
CA TRP A 34 2.21 -14.63 5.60
C TRP A 34 2.06 -13.56 6.68
N ALA A 35 0.89 -12.93 6.77
CA ALA A 35 0.57 -11.96 7.80
C ALA A 35 0.63 -12.63 9.19
N ARG A 36 -0.12 -13.72 9.39
CA ARG A 36 -0.14 -14.48 10.66
C ARG A 36 1.25 -15.01 11.06
N LEU A 37 2.02 -15.55 10.13
CA LEU A 37 3.39 -16.04 10.41
C LEU A 37 4.34 -14.93 10.83
N SER A 38 4.17 -13.69 10.34
CA SER A 38 5.05 -12.57 10.69
C SER A 38 4.99 -12.13 12.15
N HIS A 39 3.93 -12.49 12.88
CA HIS A 39 3.83 -12.33 14.34
C HIS A 39 4.64 -13.37 15.12
N ARG A 40 4.95 -14.52 14.51
CA ARG A 40 5.72 -15.62 15.16
C ARG A 40 7.23 -15.53 14.94
N GLY A 41 7.70 -14.73 13.99
CA GLY A 41 9.13 -14.63 13.70
C GLY A 41 9.49 -13.75 12.50
N GLN A 42 10.79 -13.57 12.31
CA GLN A 42 11.33 -12.73 11.23
C GLN A 42 11.07 -13.35 9.85
N VAL A 43 10.59 -12.53 8.93
CA VAL A 43 10.40 -12.88 7.51
C VAL A 43 11.49 -12.19 6.68
N ALA A 44 12.34 -12.96 6.02
CA ALA A 44 13.40 -12.46 5.14
C ALA A 44 13.07 -12.72 3.67
N ARG A 45 13.49 -11.82 2.77
CA ARG A 45 13.43 -12.01 1.31
C ARG A 45 14.85 -12.10 0.75
N LEU A 46 15.16 -13.20 0.07
CA LEU A 46 16.39 -13.35 -0.69
C LEU A 46 16.35 -12.40 -1.91
N GLN A 47 17.43 -11.66 -2.15
CA GLN A 47 17.53 -10.70 -3.27
C GLN A 47 17.96 -11.40 -4.57
N GLN A 48 17.29 -12.50 -4.90
CA GLN A 48 17.60 -13.39 -6.03
C GLN A 48 16.31 -13.80 -6.76
N ILE A 49 16.41 -14.03 -8.07
CA ILE A 49 15.27 -14.44 -8.90
C ILE A 49 15.12 -15.96 -8.79
N HIS A 50 14.15 -16.42 -8.01
CA HIS A 50 13.84 -17.83 -7.80
C HIS A 50 12.58 -18.31 -8.54
N LEU A 51 11.91 -17.45 -9.32
CA LEU A 51 10.60 -17.74 -9.90
C LEU A 51 10.39 -17.11 -11.28
N HIS A 52 10.18 -17.95 -12.29
CA HIS A 52 9.62 -17.55 -13.58
C HIS A 52 8.11 -17.84 -13.56
N TYR A 53 7.31 -16.84 -13.15
CA TYR A 53 5.87 -17.02 -12.94
C TYR A 53 5.08 -17.00 -14.26
N ARG A 54 4.27 -18.03 -14.51
CA ARG A 54 3.35 -18.08 -15.67
C ARG A 54 2.06 -17.33 -15.33
N VAL A 55 1.84 -16.19 -15.98
CA VAL A 55 0.56 -15.47 -15.92
C VAL A 55 -0.47 -16.21 -16.78
N ASN A 56 -1.61 -16.58 -16.18
CA ASN A 56 -2.76 -17.16 -16.87
C ASN A 56 -3.93 -16.16 -16.88
N PRO A 57 -4.41 -15.68 -18.05
CA PRO A 57 -5.60 -14.82 -18.13
C PRO A 57 -6.86 -15.43 -17.51
N ALA A 58 -7.02 -16.76 -17.53
CA ALA A 58 -8.14 -17.47 -16.89
C ALA A 58 -7.89 -17.81 -15.40
N GLY A 59 -6.73 -17.43 -14.83
CA GLY A 59 -6.38 -17.70 -13.44
C GLY A 59 -7.21 -16.90 -12.42
N ILE A 60 -7.27 -17.42 -11.18
CA ILE A 60 -8.09 -16.86 -10.08
C ILE A 60 -7.85 -15.36 -9.85
N SER A 61 -6.59 -14.91 -9.85
CA SER A 61 -6.23 -13.49 -9.65
C SER A 61 -6.77 -12.55 -10.75
N THR A 62 -7.15 -13.09 -11.91
CA THR A 62 -7.81 -12.37 -13.00
C THR A 62 -9.33 -12.52 -12.92
N THR A 63 -9.82 -13.76 -12.83
CA THR A 63 -11.26 -14.08 -12.91
C THR A 63 -12.04 -13.73 -11.64
N ARG A 64 -11.36 -13.60 -10.48
CA ARG A 64 -11.95 -13.22 -9.18
C ARG A 64 -11.27 -11.99 -8.59
N ARG A 65 -10.84 -11.06 -9.45
CA ARG A 65 -10.02 -9.90 -9.06
C ARG A 65 -10.64 -9.02 -7.97
N GLN A 66 -11.96 -8.82 -7.98
CA GLN A 66 -12.65 -8.04 -6.93
C GLN A 66 -12.65 -8.77 -5.59
N GLN A 67 -13.08 -10.04 -5.54
CA GLN A 67 -12.98 -10.86 -4.33
C GLN A 67 -11.55 -10.88 -3.76
N GLN A 68 -10.53 -10.92 -4.62
CA GLN A 68 -9.13 -10.82 -4.19
C GLN A 68 -8.76 -9.44 -3.62
N LEU A 69 -9.32 -8.34 -4.14
CA LEU A 69 -9.18 -7.01 -3.55
C LEU A 69 -9.84 -6.98 -2.16
N ASP A 70 -11.08 -7.43 -2.04
CA ASP A 70 -11.86 -7.40 -0.79
C ASP A 70 -11.22 -8.28 0.31
N THR A 71 -10.62 -9.41 -0.08
CA THR A 71 -9.89 -10.29 0.82
C THR A 71 -8.51 -9.72 1.21
N HIS A 72 -7.71 -9.22 0.26
CA HIS A 72 -6.47 -8.48 0.59
C HIS A 72 -6.79 -7.27 1.48
N TYR A 73 -7.94 -6.64 1.26
CA TYR A 73 -8.41 -5.50 2.03
C TYR A 73 -8.67 -5.86 3.49
N ARG A 74 -9.39 -6.95 3.76
CA ARG A 74 -9.67 -7.42 5.13
C ARG A 74 -8.38 -7.70 5.92
N ILE A 75 -7.36 -8.27 5.28
CA ILE A 75 -6.02 -8.48 5.88
C ILE A 75 -5.34 -7.13 6.12
N MET A 76 -5.29 -6.25 5.12
CA MET A 76 -4.65 -4.93 5.21
C MET A 76 -5.31 -3.99 6.25
N HIS A 77 -6.57 -4.21 6.62
CA HIS A 77 -7.22 -3.52 7.74
C HIS A 77 -6.87 -4.16 9.10
N ARG A 78 -6.87 -5.51 9.17
CA ARG A 78 -6.59 -6.28 10.39
C ARG A 78 -5.17 -6.03 10.94
N GLU A 79 -4.14 -6.16 10.09
CA GLU A 79 -2.75 -6.14 10.54
C GLU A 79 -2.31 -4.80 11.16
N PRO A 80 -2.60 -3.62 10.56
CA PRO A 80 -2.29 -2.35 11.20
C PRO A 80 -3.22 -2.06 12.39
N GLY A 81 -4.47 -2.54 12.35
CA GLY A 81 -5.42 -2.40 13.47
C GLY A 81 -4.88 -3.04 14.76
N ALA A 82 -4.27 -4.23 14.65
CA ALA A 82 -3.65 -4.93 15.77
C ALA A 82 -2.44 -4.20 16.40
N LEU A 83 -1.88 -3.19 15.73
CA LEU A 83 -0.80 -2.35 16.27
C LEU A 83 -1.31 -1.08 16.96
N MET A 84 -2.57 -0.70 16.77
CA MET A 84 -3.10 0.62 17.10
C MET A 84 -3.95 0.61 18.37
N ASP A 85 -3.79 1.65 19.20
CA ASP A 85 -4.45 1.74 20.51
C ASP A 85 -5.94 2.12 20.42
N ALA A 86 -6.46 2.34 19.19
CA ALA A 86 -7.85 2.60 18.88
C ALA A 86 -8.22 2.01 17.49
N PRO A 87 -9.49 1.64 17.24
CA PRO A 87 -9.94 1.14 15.94
C PRO A 87 -9.64 2.09 14.79
N LEU A 88 -9.30 1.53 13.63
CA LEU A 88 -9.06 2.30 12.41
C LEU A 88 -10.39 2.63 11.71
N SER A 89 -10.46 3.80 11.09
CA SER A 89 -11.58 4.21 10.24
C SER A 89 -11.65 3.32 9.00
N GLU A 90 -12.83 2.77 8.71
CA GLU A 90 -13.02 1.94 7.52
C GLU A 90 -12.77 2.78 6.25
N ALA A 91 -13.41 3.95 6.15
CA ALA A 91 -13.26 4.87 5.02
C ALA A 91 -11.81 5.32 4.79
N ASP A 92 -11.09 5.72 5.84
CA ASP A 92 -9.67 6.10 5.74
C ASP A 92 -8.84 4.96 5.14
N THR A 93 -9.04 3.74 5.66
CA THR A 93 -8.24 2.59 5.26
C THR A 93 -8.65 2.05 3.89
N ARG A 94 -9.92 2.21 3.45
CA ARG A 94 -10.35 2.00 2.05
C ARG A 94 -9.53 2.87 1.11
N VAL A 95 -9.41 4.17 1.38
CA VAL A 95 -8.61 5.11 0.57
C VAL A 95 -7.16 4.66 0.53
N LEU A 96 -6.55 4.38 1.69
CA LEU A 96 -5.15 3.97 1.77
C LEU A 96 -4.87 2.65 1.06
N PHE A 97 -5.82 1.70 1.09
CA PHE A 97 -5.73 0.44 0.36
C PHE A 97 -5.60 0.68 -1.16
N GLN A 98 -6.43 1.54 -1.73
CA GLN A 98 -6.30 1.94 -3.13
C GLN A 98 -4.98 2.66 -3.42
N MET A 99 -4.45 3.44 -2.47
CA MET A 99 -3.15 4.11 -2.64
C MET A 99 -1.95 3.17 -2.56
N VAL A 100 -2.04 2.00 -1.92
CA VAL A 100 -0.95 1.00 -1.92
C VAL A 100 -1.09 -0.04 -3.04
N VAL A 101 -2.30 -0.53 -3.32
CA VAL A 101 -2.52 -1.58 -4.33
C VAL A 101 -2.25 -1.07 -5.76
N PRO A 102 -1.53 -1.83 -6.61
CA PRO A 102 -1.42 -1.50 -8.03
C PRO A 102 -2.77 -1.68 -8.75
N GLN A 103 -3.24 -0.62 -9.41
CA GLN A 103 -4.37 -0.71 -10.35
C GLN A 103 -3.99 -1.62 -11.52
N GLN A 104 -4.79 -2.66 -11.76
CA GLN A 104 -4.63 -3.60 -12.87
C GLN A 104 -6.01 -3.97 -13.46
N PRO A 105 -6.20 -3.88 -14.80
CA PRO A 105 -5.23 -3.40 -15.80
C PRO A 105 -4.78 -1.95 -15.59
N LYS A 106 -3.65 -1.56 -16.19
CA LYS A 106 -3.08 -0.22 -16.03
C LYS A 106 -4.02 0.80 -16.66
N GLY A 107 -4.67 1.62 -15.83
CA GLY A 107 -5.74 2.54 -16.26
C GLY A 107 -7.16 2.03 -16.01
N ALA A 108 -7.33 0.92 -15.28
CA ALA A 108 -8.63 0.54 -14.72
C ALA A 108 -9.25 1.71 -13.91
N PRO A 109 -10.58 1.88 -13.92
CA PRO A 109 -11.25 2.89 -13.10
C PRO A 109 -10.90 2.71 -11.62
N GLN A 110 -10.50 3.80 -10.97
CA GLN A 110 -10.38 3.80 -9.51
C GLN A 110 -11.78 3.97 -8.91
N GLU A 111 -12.14 3.07 -8.00
CA GLU A 111 -13.33 3.19 -7.16
C GLU A 111 -13.31 4.54 -6.43
N VAL A 112 -14.34 5.37 -6.64
CA VAL A 112 -14.49 6.64 -5.93
C VAL A 112 -15.16 6.35 -4.60
N ILE A 113 -14.48 6.62 -3.49
CA ILE A 113 -15.01 6.47 -2.14
C ILE A 113 -15.74 7.78 -1.79
N PRO A 114 -17.08 7.80 -1.70
CA PRO A 114 -17.83 9.04 -1.50
C PRO A 114 -17.60 9.60 -0.09
N GLY A 115 -17.39 10.91 0.02
CA GLY A 115 -17.18 11.58 1.32
C GLY A 115 -15.85 11.26 2.02
N ALA A 116 -14.90 10.64 1.34
CA ALA A 116 -13.57 10.34 1.89
C ALA A 116 -12.76 11.62 2.20
N ASP A 117 -12.50 11.90 3.48
CA ASP A 117 -11.52 12.91 3.90
C ASP A 117 -10.09 12.37 3.68
N LEU A 118 -9.41 12.91 2.66
CA LEU A 118 -8.06 12.50 2.31
C LEU A 118 -7.01 12.98 3.32
N VAL A 119 -7.31 14.00 4.12
CA VAL A 119 -6.45 14.48 5.21
C VAL A 119 -6.61 13.60 6.44
N ALA A 120 -7.81 13.08 6.73
CA ALA A 120 -8.02 12.02 7.71
C ALA A 120 -7.24 10.75 7.30
N ALA A 121 -7.43 10.27 6.06
CA ALA A 121 -6.71 9.11 5.54
C ALA A 121 -5.17 9.27 5.66
N LEU A 122 -4.62 10.46 5.38
CA LEU A 122 -3.18 10.71 5.60
C LEU A 122 -2.77 10.77 7.07
N ARG A 123 -3.59 11.30 7.98
CA ARG A 123 -3.33 11.21 9.43
C ARG A 123 -3.29 9.76 9.89
N THR A 124 -4.25 8.95 9.44
CA THR A 124 -4.35 7.51 9.72
C THR A 124 -3.12 6.76 9.19
N TYR A 125 -2.71 7.01 7.94
CA TYR A 125 -1.46 6.44 7.39
C TYR A 125 -0.21 6.83 8.20
N TRP A 126 -0.10 8.10 8.59
CA TRP A 126 1.07 8.57 9.33
C TRP A 126 1.09 8.09 10.78
N ALA A 127 -0.08 7.88 11.40
CA ALA A 127 -0.21 7.26 12.71
C ALA A 127 0.21 5.80 12.68
N ILE A 128 -0.28 5.01 11.71
CA ILE A 128 0.15 3.62 11.45
C ILE A 128 1.67 3.59 11.23
N ARG A 129 2.20 4.41 10.30
CA ARG A 129 3.65 4.48 10.01
C ARG A 129 4.45 4.79 11.28
N ARG A 130 4.06 5.80 12.06
CA ARG A 130 4.72 6.17 13.33
C ARG A 130 4.71 5.01 14.32
N ARG A 131 3.59 4.28 14.45
CA ARG A 131 3.48 3.12 15.34
C ARG A 131 4.37 1.97 14.89
N CYS A 132 4.39 1.63 13.61
CA CYS A 132 5.31 0.63 13.05
C CYS A 132 6.79 1.00 13.33
N PHE A 133 7.18 2.26 13.13
CA PHE A 133 8.55 2.74 13.41
C PHE A 133 8.92 2.77 14.91
N ALA A 134 7.93 2.69 15.81
CA ALA A 134 8.14 2.60 17.26
C ALA A 134 8.18 1.15 17.77
N VAL A 135 7.40 0.25 17.15
CA VAL A 135 7.35 -1.18 17.50
C VAL A 135 8.51 -1.96 16.86
N PHE A 136 8.86 -1.67 15.60
CA PHE A 136 9.82 -2.47 14.83
C PHE A 136 11.17 -1.76 14.61
N ARG A 137 12.26 -2.52 14.77
CA ARG A 137 13.63 -2.05 14.53
C ARG A 137 14.05 -2.26 13.07
N PHE A 138 13.72 -1.29 12.21
CA PHE A 138 14.15 -1.28 10.81
C PHE A 138 15.62 -0.85 10.64
N GLN A 139 16.35 -1.54 9.76
CA GLN A 139 17.67 -1.16 9.23
C GLN A 139 17.56 0.05 8.28
N ALA A 140 18.69 0.68 7.94
CA ALA A 140 18.72 1.88 7.10
C ALA A 140 18.07 1.67 5.71
N GLU A 141 18.33 0.54 5.06
CA GLU A 141 17.75 0.21 3.75
C GLU A 141 16.24 -0.01 3.80
N GLU A 142 15.75 -0.67 4.86
CA GLU A 142 14.32 -0.92 5.10
C GLU A 142 13.58 0.39 5.35
N ARG A 143 14.14 1.29 6.17
CA ARG A 143 13.59 2.65 6.39
C ARG A 143 13.50 3.40 5.07
N ALA A 144 14.57 3.40 4.28
CA ALA A 144 14.60 4.05 2.97
C ALA A 144 13.63 3.40 1.97
N HIS A 145 13.33 2.10 2.08
CA HIS A 145 12.28 1.45 1.29
C HIS A 145 10.88 1.91 1.72
N ILE A 146 10.58 1.93 3.03
CA ILE A 146 9.30 2.41 3.57
C ILE A 146 9.07 3.88 3.17
N ASP A 147 10.11 4.71 3.16
CA ASP A 147 10.02 6.11 2.73
C ASP A 147 9.76 6.25 1.22
N ARG A 148 10.31 5.36 0.38
CA ARG A 148 9.98 5.31 -1.07
C ARG A 148 8.54 4.87 -1.32
N GLU A 149 7.99 3.96 -0.51
CA GLU A 149 6.58 3.58 -0.58
C GLU A 149 5.65 4.66 -0.03
N ALA A 150 6.06 5.42 1.00
CA ALA A 150 5.35 6.61 1.47
C ALA A 150 5.30 7.69 0.37
N ASP A 151 6.42 7.99 -0.30
CA ASP A 151 6.47 8.89 -1.47
C ASP A 151 5.47 8.45 -2.56
N ARG A 152 5.33 7.13 -2.80
CA ARG A 152 4.40 6.55 -3.78
C ARG A 152 2.94 6.72 -3.36
N VAL A 153 2.59 6.44 -2.11
CA VAL A 153 1.25 6.64 -1.54
C VAL A 153 0.84 8.11 -1.63
N LEU A 154 1.71 9.03 -1.23
CA LEU A 154 1.44 10.48 -1.25
C LEU A 154 1.28 11.02 -2.69
N ARG A 155 2.06 10.52 -3.66
CA ARG A 155 1.89 10.84 -5.08
C ARG A 155 0.58 10.32 -5.66
N ARG A 156 0.13 9.11 -5.27
CA ARG A 156 -1.18 8.57 -5.66
C ARG A 156 -2.33 9.35 -5.03
N MET A 157 -2.22 9.74 -3.75
CA MET A 157 -3.19 10.58 -3.06
C MET A 157 -3.38 11.93 -3.77
N LEU A 158 -2.28 12.57 -4.20
CA LEU A 158 -2.34 13.80 -5.01
C LEU A 158 -3.00 13.62 -6.38
N ALA A 159 -2.84 12.45 -7.01
CA ALA A 159 -3.48 12.14 -8.29
C ALA A 159 -5.00 11.90 -8.11
N TYR A 160 -5.39 11.13 -7.08
CA TYR A 160 -6.79 10.92 -6.72
C TYR A 160 -7.47 12.25 -6.39
N ALA A 161 -6.89 13.05 -5.49
CA ALA A 161 -7.42 14.35 -5.12
C ALA A 161 -7.57 15.29 -6.33
N ARG A 162 -6.65 15.24 -7.30
CA ARG A 162 -6.76 16.04 -8.54
C ARG A 162 -8.01 15.69 -9.35
N ALA A 163 -8.42 14.43 -9.38
CA ALA A 163 -9.53 13.92 -10.18
C ALA A 163 -10.88 13.93 -9.45
N TYR A 164 -10.89 13.71 -8.13
CA TYR A 164 -12.11 13.42 -7.35
C TYR A 164 -12.38 14.38 -6.18
N SER A 165 -11.49 15.34 -5.89
CA SER A 165 -11.64 16.27 -4.75
C SER A 165 -11.76 17.74 -5.15
N ASP A 166 -12.35 18.54 -4.26
CA ASP A 166 -12.61 19.97 -4.44
C ASP A 166 -11.34 20.85 -4.33
N GLY A 167 -11.50 22.17 -4.42
CA GLY A 167 -10.38 23.11 -4.24
C GLY A 167 -9.80 23.16 -2.82
N ARG A 168 -10.64 22.97 -1.79
CA ARG A 168 -10.30 23.12 -0.37
C ARG A 168 -9.51 21.92 0.15
N GLU A 169 -9.95 20.70 -0.15
CA GLU A 169 -9.26 19.47 0.20
C GLU A 169 -7.91 19.36 -0.53
N ARG A 170 -7.85 19.69 -1.83
CA ARG A 170 -6.58 19.75 -2.58
C ARG A 170 -5.59 20.77 -2.00
N LEU A 171 -6.07 21.84 -1.35
CA LEU A 171 -5.23 22.79 -0.62
C LEU A 171 -4.79 22.22 0.73
N ALA A 172 -5.71 21.64 1.51
CA ALA A 172 -5.41 21.02 2.80
C ALA A 172 -4.41 19.86 2.70
N LEU A 173 -4.55 19.01 1.67
CA LEU A 173 -3.60 17.96 1.31
C LEU A 173 -2.19 18.50 1.04
N ARG A 174 -2.07 19.62 0.30
CA ARG A 174 -0.78 20.28 0.05
C ARG A 174 -0.19 20.90 1.31
N ALA A 175 -1.02 21.54 2.15
CA ALA A 175 -0.59 22.09 3.44
C ALA A 175 -0.07 20.99 4.39
N TRP A 176 -0.75 19.84 4.43
CA TRP A 176 -0.30 18.66 5.17
C TRP A 176 1.06 18.16 4.65
N LEU A 177 1.22 18.04 3.32
CA LEU A 177 2.47 17.61 2.69
C LEU A 177 3.65 18.54 2.98
N MET A 178 3.44 19.88 2.95
CA MET A 178 4.47 20.84 3.33
C MET A 178 4.95 20.64 4.78
N ARG A 179 4.01 20.34 5.70
CA ARG A 179 4.31 20.16 7.13
C ARG A 179 4.93 18.80 7.47
N HIS A 180 4.53 17.73 6.79
CA HIS A 180 4.85 16.34 7.19
C HIS A 180 5.72 15.57 6.20
N ALA A 181 5.81 16.00 4.95
CA ALA A 181 6.65 15.39 3.91
C ALA A 181 7.40 16.46 3.05
N PRO A 182 8.10 17.45 3.66
CA PRO A 182 8.66 18.59 2.94
C PRO A 182 9.64 18.17 1.82
N GLY A 183 10.42 17.10 2.00
CA GLY A 183 11.31 16.58 0.97
C GLY A 183 10.58 16.12 -0.30
N LEU A 184 9.41 15.50 -0.18
CA LEU A 184 8.56 15.17 -1.33
C LEU A 184 7.94 16.42 -1.95
N PHE A 185 7.48 17.36 -1.11
CA PHE A 185 6.91 18.62 -1.60
C PHE A 185 7.93 19.40 -2.46
N VAL A 186 9.19 19.50 -2.03
CA VAL A 186 10.27 20.14 -2.80
C VAL A 186 10.57 19.37 -4.10
N ARG A 187 10.58 18.02 -4.07
CA ARG A 187 10.72 17.20 -5.30
C ARG A 187 9.61 17.52 -6.31
N LEU A 188 8.36 17.53 -5.88
CA LEU A 188 7.18 17.83 -6.70
C LEU A 188 7.17 19.25 -7.25
N ALA A 189 7.56 20.26 -6.45
CA ALA A 189 7.71 21.63 -6.89
C ALA A 189 8.78 21.75 -8.00
N GLY A 190 9.94 21.11 -7.80
CA GLY A 190 11.00 21.05 -8.82
C GLY A 190 10.57 20.31 -10.10
N GLU A 191 9.79 19.23 -9.98
CA GLU A 191 9.20 18.52 -11.13
C GLU A 191 8.25 19.43 -11.93
N PHE A 192 7.39 20.19 -11.25
CA PHE A 192 6.48 21.15 -11.87
C PHE A 192 7.23 22.27 -12.59
N ILE A 193 8.23 22.89 -11.95
CA ILE A 193 9.07 23.94 -12.55
C ILE A 193 9.75 23.41 -13.83
N ARG A 194 10.38 22.23 -13.76
CA ARG A 194 10.99 21.59 -14.94
C ARG A 194 9.98 21.27 -16.05
N SER A 195 8.75 20.88 -15.71
CA SER A 195 7.70 20.66 -16.71
C SER A 195 7.23 21.95 -17.41
N LYS A 196 7.32 23.11 -16.73
CA LYS A 196 7.02 24.42 -17.33
C LYS A 196 8.17 25.00 -18.15
N GLN A 197 9.41 24.60 -17.86
CA GLN A 197 10.60 25.03 -18.61
C GLN A 197 10.80 24.24 -19.92
N ARG A 198 10.21 23.05 -20.05
CA ARG A 198 10.12 22.34 -21.33
C ARG A 198 9.14 23.05 -22.27
N ARG A 199 9.66 23.96 -23.10
CA ARG A 199 8.94 24.46 -24.29
C ARG A 199 8.53 23.26 -25.17
N PRO A 200 7.39 23.30 -25.87
CA PRO A 200 7.15 22.37 -26.96
C PRO A 200 8.21 22.57 -28.04
N THR A 201 8.91 21.50 -28.42
CA THR A 201 9.63 21.45 -29.69
C THR A 201 8.57 21.45 -30.80
N GLY A 202 8.53 22.51 -31.60
CA GLY A 202 7.49 22.71 -32.60
C GLY A 202 7.51 21.65 -33.70
N THR A 203 6.31 21.39 -34.22
CA THR A 203 6.02 20.78 -35.53
C THR A 203 5.14 21.76 -36.27
#